data_AF-A0A8J7GHD9-F1
#
_entry.id   AF-A0A8J7GHD9-F1
#
_cell.length_a   1.000
_cell.length_b   1.000
_cell.length_c   1.000
_cell.angle_alpha   90.00
_cell.angle_beta   90.00
_cell.angle_gamma   90.00
#
_symmetry.space_group_name_H-M   'P 1'
#
loop_
_entity.id
_entity.type
_entity.pdbx_description
1 polymer ?
#
loop_
_entity_poly.entity_id
_entity_poly.type
_entity_poly.pdbx_seq_one_letter_code
_entity_poly.pdbx_strand_id
1 'polypeptide(L)' 'MSRPGQFPLRAAQPILDDLLVRSEVMGTDELTEFACSLGLTPPADGPGWFVVREFDPEGNDRGLHWDGPDEGEWRGDPQ' A
#
# COMPACT_ATOMS: atom_id res chain seq x y z
N MET A 1 0.84 -13.72 -10.13
CA MET A 1 2.10 -13.78 -9.36
C MET A 1 2.21 -12.44 -8.67
N SER A 2 2.14 -12.38 -7.34
CA SER A 2 2.34 -11.11 -6.61
C SER A 2 3.75 -10.60 -6.91
N ARG A 3 3.89 -9.32 -7.23
CA ARG A 3 5.22 -8.72 -7.43
C ARG A 3 6.01 -8.84 -6.12
N PRO A 4 7.34 -9.07 -6.17
CA PRO A 4 8.16 -8.90 -4.98
C PRO A 4 7.95 -7.48 -4.45
N GLY A 5 7.58 -7.34 -3.17
CA GLY A 5 7.25 -6.04 -2.58
C GLY A 5 5.76 -5.78 -2.35
N GLN A 6 4.84 -6.68 -2.74
CA GLN A 6 3.41 -6.51 -2.46
C GLN A 6 2.92 -7.40 -1.32
N PHE A 7 2.27 -6.79 -0.33
CA PHE A 7 1.76 -7.47 0.86
C PHE A 7 0.32 -7.03 1.16
N PRO A 8 -0.61 -7.96 1.44
CA PRO A 8 -1.99 -7.59 1.73
C PRO A 8 -2.06 -6.72 2.99
N LEU A 9 -2.92 -5.70 2.97
CA LEU A 9 -3.16 -4.86 4.13
C LEU A 9 -3.90 -5.67 5.21
N ARG A 10 -3.31 -5.77 6.41
CA ARG A 10 -3.89 -6.53 7.52
C ARG A 10 -4.49 -5.58 8.56
N ALA A 11 -5.80 -5.46 8.57
CA ALA A 11 -6.57 -4.69 9.55
C ALA A 11 -7.87 -5.39 9.91
N ALA A 12 -8.61 -4.84 10.88
CA ALA A 12 -10.00 -5.24 11.08
C ALA A 12 -10.85 -4.87 9.84
N GLN A 13 -11.83 -5.70 9.50
CA GLN A 13 -12.69 -5.48 8.33
C GLN A 13 -13.26 -4.04 8.21
N PRO A 14 -13.81 -3.41 9.26
CA PRO A 14 -14.33 -2.03 9.13
C PRO A 14 -13.25 -0.99 8.78
N ILE A 15 -11.99 -1.23 9.16
CA ILE A 15 -10.86 -0.37 8.79
C ILE A 15 -10.53 -0.56 7.31
N LEU A 16 -10.53 -1.81 6.82
CA LEU A 16 -10.31 -2.12 5.41
C LEU A 16 -11.41 -1.51 4.54
N ASP A 17 -12.67 -1.60 4.96
CA ASP A 17 -13.80 -1.03 4.21
C ASP A 17 -13.71 0.51 4.13
N ASP A 18 -13.37 1.19 5.24
CA ASP A 18 -13.18 2.67 5.24
C ASP A 18 -12.02 3.09 4.34
N LEU A 19 -10.88 2.39 4.40
CA LEU A 19 -9.75 2.64 3.52
C LEU A 19 -10.11 2.38 2.05
N LEU A 20 -10.92 1.35 1.76
CA LEU A 20 -11.33 1.04 0.40
C LEU A 20 -12.19 2.15 -0.18
N VAL A 21 -13.17 2.66 0.58
CA VAL A 21 -13.99 3.80 0.17
C VAL A 21 -13.14 5.05 -0.04
N ARG A 22 -12.21 5.32 0.87
CA ARG A 22 -11.33 6.51 0.76
C ARG A 22 -10.35 6.42 -0.40
N SER A 23 -9.91 5.22 -0.78
CA SER A 23 -9.03 5.00 -1.94
C SER A 23 -9.64 5.46 -3.27
N GLU A 24 -10.97 5.65 -3.32
CA GLU A 24 -11.66 6.15 -4.53
C GLU A 24 -11.48 7.65 -4.73
N VAL A 25 -11.09 8.38 -3.68
CA VAL A 25 -11.01 9.85 -3.69
C VAL A 25 -9.65 10.39 -3.22
N MET A 26 -8.91 9.62 -2.43
CA MET A 26 -7.59 10.00 -1.92
C MET A 26 -6.48 9.58 -2.87
N GLY A 27 -5.41 10.37 -2.91
CA GLY A 27 -4.15 9.95 -3.51
C GLY A 27 -3.47 8.85 -2.68
N THR A 28 -2.55 8.12 -3.30
CA THR A 28 -1.76 7.05 -2.66
C THR A 28 -1.04 7.53 -1.39
N ASP A 29 -0.41 8.71 -1.41
CA ASP A 29 0.30 9.27 -0.26
C ASP A 29 -0.66 9.57 0.90
N GLU A 30 -1.77 10.26 0.63
CA GLU A 30 -2.78 10.62 1.64
C GLU A 30 -3.43 9.36 2.25
N LEU A 31 -3.72 8.35 1.41
CA LEU A 31 -4.26 7.07 1.87
C LEU A 31 -3.26 6.33 2.77
N THR A 32 -1.97 6.42 2.45
CA THR A 32 -0.88 5.83 3.23
C THR A 32 -0.75 6.50 4.59
N GLU A 33 -0.70 7.83 4.62
CA GLU A 33 -0.66 8.61 5.86
C GLU A 33 -1.88 8.32 6.74
N PHE A 34 -3.06 8.23 6.13
CA PHE A 34 -4.29 7.90 6.84
C PHE A 34 -4.26 6.48 7.42
N ALA A 35 -3.83 5.47 6.65
CA ALA A 35 -3.65 4.11 7.14
C ALA A 35 -2.68 4.07 8.35
N CYS A 36 -1.55 4.77 8.25
CA CYS A 36 -0.59 4.91 9.36
C CYS A 36 -1.22 5.59 10.59
N SER A 37 -2.07 6.61 10.40
CA SER A 37 -2.79 7.28 11.49
C SER A 37 -3.77 6.36 12.24
N LEU A 38 -4.25 5.31 11.56
CA LEU A 38 -5.10 4.25 12.13
C LEU A 38 -4.29 3.15 12.84
N GLY A 39 -2.95 3.29 12.91
CA GLY A 39 -2.05 2.33 13.54
C GLY A 39 -1.63 1.18 12.64
N LEU A 40 -1.92 1.24 11.34
CA LEU A 40 -1.41 0.25 10.38
C LEU A 40 0.08 0.50 10.14
N THR A 41 0.83 -0.60 10.03
CA THR A 41 2.27 -0.55 9.81
C THR A 41 2.63 -1.34 8.56
N PRO A 42 3.63 -0.88 7.79
CA PRO A 42 4.14 -1.62 6.64
C PRO A 42 4.83 -2.93 7.09
N PRO A 43 5.04 -3.88 6.16
CA PRO A 43 5.62 -5.20 6.47
C PRO A 43 7.08 -5.16 6.93
N ALA A 44 7.81 -4.09 6.60
CA ALA A 44 9.21 -3.90 6.96
C ALA A 44 9.49 -2.44 7.30
N ASP A 45 10.45 -2.23 8.21
CA ASP A 45 10.96 -0.90 8.53
C ASP A 45 11.72 -0.32 7.33
N GLY A 46 11.26 0.83 6.84
CA GLY A 46 11.88 1.56 5.74
C GLY A 46 10.91 2.53 5.08
N PRO A 47 11.41 3.64 4.51
CA PRO A 47 10.57 4.52 3.70
C PRO A 47 10.19 3.85 2.37
N GLY A 48 9.16 4.39 1.70
CA GLY A 48 8.77 3.97 0.35
C GLY A 48 7.67 2.89 0.29
N TRP A 49 7.03 2.57 1.40
CA TRP A 49 5.82 1.75 1.41
C TRP A 49 4.58 2.61 1.21
N PHE A 50 3.71 2.16 0.31
CA PHE A 50 2.47 2.85 0.01
C PHE A 50 1.28 1.91 0.07
N VAL A 51 0.12 2.42 0.46
CA VAL A 51 -1.15 1.69 0.35
C VAL A 51 -1.73 1.91 -1.02
N VAL A 52 -1.97 0.83 -1.76
CA VAL A 52 -2.58 0.84 -3.10
C VAL A 52 -3.78 -0.09 -3.14
N ARG A 53 -4.77 0.26 -3.96
CA ARG A 53 -5.87 -0.64 -4.35
C ARG A 53 -5.44 -1.39 -5.61
N GLU A 54 -5.36 -2.71 -5.54
CA GLU A 54 -4.99 -3.54 -6.67
C GLU A 54 -6.24 -3.96 -7.45
N PHE A 55 -6.14 -3.90 -8.77
CA PHE A 55 -7.11 -4.51 -9.69
C PHE A 55 -6.39 -5.57 -10.51
N ASP A 56 -7.06 -6.70 -10.73
CA ASP A 56 -6.53 -7.72 -11.64
C ASP A 56 -6.62 -7.27 -13.12
N PRO A 57 -6.01 -7.99 -14.08
CA PRO A 57 -6.07 -7.63 -15.49
C PRO A 57 -7.48 -7.61 -16.10
N GLU A 58 -8.45 -8.23 -15.43
CA GLU A 58 -9.85 -8.25 -15.83
C GLU A 58 -10.63 -7.06 -15.22
N GLY A 59 -9.96 -6.26 -14.37
CA GLY A 59 -10.52 -5.10 -13.70
C GLY A 59 -11.25 -5.42 -12.38
N ASN A 60 -11.16 -6.66 -11.87
CA ASN A 60 -11.76 -6.99 -10.59
C ASN A 60 -10.91 -6.45 -9.45
N ASP A 61 -11.58 -5.90 -8.43
CA ASP A 61 -10.95 -5.39 -7.23
C ASP A 61 -10.35 -6.54 -6.40
N ARG A 62 -9.06 -6.43 -6.10
CA ARG A 62 -8.28 -7.37 -5.29
C ARG A 62 -8.05 -6.86 -3.86
N GLY A 63 -8.57 -5.67 -3.54
CA GLY A 63 -8.45 -5.02 -2.25
C GLY A 63 -7.18 -4.18 -2.10
N LEU A 64 -6.85 -3.86 -0.85
CA LEU A 64 -5.74 -2.98 -0.49
C LEU A 64 -4.48 -3.78 -0.15
N HIS A 65 -3.34 -3.26 -0.61
CA HIS A 65 -2.02 -3.85 -0.40
C HIS A 65 -1.01 -2.76 -0.05
N TRP A 66 -0.03 -3.14 0.75
CA TRP A 66 1.24 -2.46 0.83
C TRP A 66 2.05 -2.76 -0.43
N ASP A 67 2.43 -1.72 -1.15
CA ASP A 67 3.36 -1.75 -2.28
C ASP A 67 4.68 -1.15 -1.80
N GLY A 68 5.74 -1.96 -1.83
CA GLY A 68 7.08 -1.56 -1.41
C GLY A 68 7.81 -0.78 -2.50
N PRO A 69 8.92 -0.11 -2.15
CA PRO A 69 9.72 0.62 -3.13
C PRO A 69 10.25 -0.36 -4.20
N ASP A 70 10.15 0.04 -5.46
CA ASP A 70 10.80 -0.68 -6.56
C ASP A 70 12.29 -0.86 -6.22
N GLU A 71 12.87 -2.04 -6.50
CA GLU A 71 14.29 -2.34 -6.23
C GLU A 71 15.27 -1.35 -6.91
N GLY A 72 14.77 -0.46 -7.78
CA GLY A 72 15.51 0.62 -8.43
C GLY A 72 15.53 1.97 -7.68
N GLU A 73 14.80 2.14 -6.58
CA GLU A 73 14.74 3.40 -5.83
C GLU A 73 15.63 3.46 -4.58
N TRP A 74 16.60 2.53 -4.45
CA TRP A 74 17.75 2.75 -3.58
C TRP A 74 18.72 3.75 -4.25
N ARG A 75 18.45 5.05 -4.10
CA ARG A 75 19.47 6.10 -4.30
C ARG A 75 20.42 6.13 -3.10
N GLY A 76 21.16 5.05 -2.88
CA GLY A 76 22.40 5.13 -2.12
C GLY A 76 23.46 5.70 -3.05
N ASP A 77 23.95 6.90 -2.76
CA ASP A 77 24.99 7.61 -3.51
C ASP A 77 26.16 6.72 -3.98
N PRO A 78 26.78 7.01 -5.14
CA PRO A 78 27.99 6.32 -5.58
C PRO A 78 29.13 6.59 -4.59
N GLN A 79 29.76 5.54 -4.10
CA GLN A 79 31.12 5.63 -3.54
C GLN A 79 32.16 5.40 -4.63
#